data_AF-A0A8C1IP88-F1
#
_entry.id   AF-A0A8C1IP88-F1
#
_cell.length_a   1.000
_cell.length_b   1.000
_cell.length_c   1.000
_cell.angle_alpha   90.00
_cell.angle_beta   90.00
_cell.angle_gamma   90.00
#
_symmetry.space_group_name_H-M   'P 1'
#
loop_
_entity.id
_entity.type
_entity.pdbx_description
1 polymer ?
#
loop_
_entity_poly.entity_id
_entity_poly.type
_entity_poly.pdbx_seq_one_letter_code
_entity_poly.pdbx_strand_id
1 'polypeptide(L)' 'SIVFPLLGHLMIVAKKCAEQVGLPRGYRLVLNEGPDGGQSVYHIHIHVLGGRQLGWPPG' A
#
# COMPACT_ATOMS: atom_id res chain seq x y z
N SER A 1 10.51 6.68 21.07
CA SER A 1 9.44 6.66 20.06
C SER A 1 9.43 5.31 19.37
N ILE A 2 8.48 4.46 19.73
CA ILE A 2 8.40 3.06 19.28
C ILE A 2 7.88 3.07 17.84
N VAL A 3 8.77 3.07 16.86
CA VAL A 3 8.40 2.81 15.47
C VAL A 3 8.51 1.30 15.30
N PHE A 4 7.37 0.62 15.11
CA PHE A 4 7.33 -0.82 14.87
C PHE A 4 8.15 -1.15 13.62
N PRO A 5 9.32 -1.82 13.76
CA PRO A 5 10.29 -1.94 12.68
C PRO A 5 9.71 -2.68 11.48
N LEU A 6 8.79 -3.62 11.71
CA LEU A 6 8.17 -4.40 10.64
C LEU A 6 7.26 -3.57 9.73
N LEU A 7 6.35 -2.76 10.29
CA LEU A 7 5.44 -1.95 9.47
C LEU A 7 6.22 -0.90 8.67
N GLY A 8 7.21 -0.27 9.29
CA GLY A 8 8.13 0.62 8.58
C GLY A 8 8.88 -0.10 7.45
N HIS A 9 9.37 -1.32 7.72
CA HIS A 9 10.03 -2.13 6.69
C HIS A 9 9.09 -2.47 5.53
N LEU A 10 7.83 -2.84 5.79
CA LEU A 10 6.84 -3.11 4.75
C LEU A 10 6.61 -1.89 3.84
N MET A 11 6.52 -0.68 4.40
CA MET A 11 6.38 0.55 3.61
C MET A 11 7.61 0.82 2.73
N ILE A 12 8.82 0.58 3.25
CA ILE A 12 10.07 0.73 2.48
C ILE A 12 10.15 -0.30 1.36
N VAL A 13 9.79 -1.55 1.61
CA VAL A 13 9.74 -2.60 0.58
C VAL A 13 8.69 -2.26 -0.48
N ALA A 14 7.50 -1.80 -0.10
CA ALA A 14 6.45 -1.38 -1.04
C ALA A 14 6.93 -0.27 -1.98
N LYS A 15 7.66 0.74 -1.46
CA LYS A 15 8.31 1.78 -2.29
C LYS A 15 9.27 1.17 -3.31
N LYS A 16 10.16 0.28 -2.87
CA LYS A 16 11.14 -0.37 -3.75
C LYS A 16 10.46 -1.19 -4.85
N CYS A 17 9.39 -1.91 -4.52
CA CYS A 17 8.61 -2.65 -5.51
C CYS A 17 7.95 -1.71 -6.53
N ALA A 18 7.40 -0.58 -6.09
CA ALA A 18 6.82 0.43 -6.99
C ALA A 18 7.86 1.02 -7.96
N GLU A 19 9.09 1.24 -7.50
CA GLU A 19 10.22 1.66 -8.35
C GLU A 19 10.56 0.56 -9.39
N GLN A 20 10.66 -0.70 -8.95
CA GLN A 20 10.99 -1.84 -9.82
C GLN A 20 9.96 -2.09 -10.92
N VAL A 21 8.67 -1.88 -10.63
CA VAL A 21 7.59 -2.06 -11.62
C VAL A 21 7.32 -0.79 -12.45
N GLY A 22 8.15 0.24 -12.32
CA GLY A 22 8.06 1.44 -13.16
C GLY A 22 6.86 2.33 -12.85
N LEU A 23 6.70 2.73 -11.58
CA LEU A 23 5.67 3.70 -11.14
C LEU A 23 6.25 5.11 -10.84
N PRO A 24 6.89 5.79 -11.81
CA PRO A 24 7.64 7.04 -11.57
C PRO A 24 6.74 8.25 -11.32
N ARG A 25 5.45 8.18 -11.69
CA ARG A 25 4.48 9.28 -11.55
C ARG A 25 3.70 9.21 -10.23
N GLY A 26 4.10 8.35 -9.31
CA GLY A 26 3.43 8.12 -8.03
C GLY A 26 2.57 6.85 -8.01
N TYR A 27 2.17 6.46 -6.80
CA TYR A 27 1.38 5.27 -6.48
C TYR A 27 0.62 5.49 -5.16
N ARG A 28 -0.37 4.65 -4.88
CA ARG A 28 -1.11 4.62 -3.60
C ARG A 28 -0.83 3.30 -2.88
N LEU A 29 -0.55 3.39 -1.59
CA LEU A 29 -0.53 2.24 -0.69
C LEU A 29 -1.90 2.15 0.00
N VAL A 30 -2.47 0.95 0.07
CA VAL A 30 -3.75 0.70 0.74
C VAL A 30 -3.59 -0.46 1.72
N LEU A 31 -3.99 -0.23 2.96
CA LEU A 31 -4.23 -1.25 3.98
C LEU A 31 -5.73 -1.27 4.27
N ASN A 32 -6.32 -2.46 4.26
CA ASN A 32 -7.72 -2.66 4.57
C ASN A 32 -7.85 -3.41 5.90
N GLU A 33 -8.81 -2.99 6.73
CA GLU A 33 -9.15 -3.65 7.99
C GLU A 33 -10.64 -3.96 8.02
N GLY A 34 -10.96 -5.23 8.27
CA GLY A 34 -12.33 -5.71 8.43
C GLY A 34 -13.22 -5.59 7.18
N PRO A 35 -14.53 -5.89 7.33
CA PRO A 35 -15.49 -5.89 6.23
C PRO A 35 -15.66 -4.50 5.59
N ASP A 36 -15.79 -3.45 6.39
CA ASP A 36 -16.01 -2.08 5.90
C ASP A 36 -14.77 -1.49 5.20
N GLY A 37 -13.57 -1.97 5.58
CA GLY A 37 -12.34 -1.65 4.86
C GLY A 37 -12.15 -2.46 3.58
N GLY A 38 -12.98 -3.48 3.31
CA GLY A 38 -12.82 -4.36 2.16
C GLY A 38 -11.67 -5.37 2.29
N GLN A 39 -11.33 -5.80 3.51
CA GLN A 39 -10.30 -6.81 3.74
C GLN A 39 -10.79 -8.19 3.28
N SER A 40 -10.22 -8.71 2.20
CA SER A 40 -10.62 -10.01 1.64
C SER A 40 -9.89 -11.21 2.30
N VAL A 41 -8.67 -11.01 2.78
CA VAL A 41 -7.83 -12.05 3.43
C VAL A 41 -7.33 -11.52 4.78
N TYR A 42 -7.55 -12.29 5.84
CA TYR A 42 -7.21 -11.94 7.22
C TYR A 42 -5.73 -12.21 7.54
N HIS A 43 -4.87 -11.55 6.77
CA HIS A 43 -3.43 -11.44 6.97
C HIS A 43 -3.02 -10.03 6.52
N ILE A 44 -2.14 -9.34 7.25
CA ILE A 44 -1.73 -7.98 6.88
C ILE A 44 -1.07 -7.99 5.50
N HIS A 45 -1.59 -7.17 4.58
CA HIS A 45 -1.01 -6.96 3.25
C HIS A 45 -1.16 -5.50 2.83
N ILE A 46 -0.18 -5.01 2.08
CA ILE A 46 -0.20 -3.67 1.48
C ILE A 46 -0.49 -3.83 -0.01
N HIS A 47 -1.56 -3.22 -0.50
CA HIS A 47 -1.74 -3.05 -1.94
C HIS A 47 -0.90 -1.88 -2.45
N VAL A 48 -0.23 -2.07 -3.59
CA VAL A 48 0.50 -1.01 -4.32
C VAL A 48 -0.22 -0.76 -5.64
N LEU A 49 -0.88 0.39 -5.78
CA LEU A 49 -1.63 0.74 -6.99
C LEU A 49 -0.97 1.90 -7.72
N GLY A 50 -0.78 1.79 -9.04
CA GLY A 50 -0.19 2.85 -9.86
C GLY A 50 -0.40 2.61 -11.35
N GLY A 51 0.33 3.37 -12.18
CA GLY A 51 0.29 3.26 -13.64
C GLY A 51 -0.79 4.15 -14.30
N ARG A 52 -1.68 4.73 -13.50
CA ARG A 52 -2.73 5.68 -13.93
C ARG A 52 -3.02 6.70 -12.83
N GLN A 53 -3.72 7.78 -13.18
CA GLN A 53 -4.29 8.68 -12.17
C GLN A 53 -5.30 7.89 -11.32
N LEU A 54 -5.17 7.99 -10.00
CA LEU A 54 -6.10 7.39 -9.05
C LEU A 54 -7.12 8.44 -8.63
N GLY A 55 -8.39 8.03 -8.55
CA GLY A 55 -9.50 8.88 -8.12
C GLY A 55 -9.50 9.16 -6.62
N TRP A 56 -10.41 10.06 -6.25
CA TRP A 56 -10.76 10.39 -4.87
C TRP A 56 -12.30 10.53 -4.77
N PRO A 57 -12.97 9.92 -3.77
CA PRO A 57 -12.40 9.13 -2.67
C PRO A 57 -11.74 7.81 -3.13
N PRO A 58 -10.87 7.19 -2.30
CA PRO A 58 -10.04 6.05 -2.68
C PRO A 58 -10.78 4.70 -2.59
N GLY A 59 -11.96 4.64 -3.20
CA GLY A 59 -13.02 3.71 -2.79
C GLY A 59 -14.14 4.51 -2.15
#